data_AF-F0SGT2-F1
#
_entry.id   AF-F0SGT2-F1
#
_cell.length_a   1.000
_cell.length_b   1.000
_cell.length_c   1.000
_cell.angle_alpha   90.00
_cell.angle_beta   90.00
_cell.angle_gamma   90.00
#
_symmetry.space_group_name_H-M   'P 1'
#
loop_
_entity.id
_entity.type
_entity.pdbx_description
1 polymer ?
#
loop_
_entity_poly.entity_id
_entity_poly.type
_entity_poly.pdbx_seq_one_letter_code
_entity_poly.pdbx_strand_id
1 'polypeptide(L)'
;MPRKKKVSLPAQGDAFAVPLNDGRYSVCRVLLDAGSEPAKQWKSECVLVACSAWIGSEIPNADDPALRPILHLTHHSWSGKREVLWISDSVPDGFIPIGSIPPTPEEKEIESASFGGWPSMAIQPLAQWRWDNDRSSVLAEDEIKEKEEVQKRQGTRQVRGEYLANITLEELRNRLFFPRWDEYPPKKAIRASRRIMSNTVQQLIDLGLAAPESDRMAILQDCIERFNAIDCEMEHFIETVEREDICEEFEAIVHACGLCAHVDLADQWRDW
;
A
#
# COMPACT_ATOMS: atom_id res chain seq x y z
N MET A 1 17.04 13.39 19.05
CA MET A 1 15.96 13.48 18.03
C MET A 1 16.42 14.44 16.94
N PRO A 2 16.57 13.99 15.68
CA PRO A 2 16.88 14.91 14.58
C PRO A 2 15.73 15.90 14.42
N ARG A 3 16.03 17.20 14.37
CA ARG A 3 15.04 18.24 14.05
C ARG A 3 14.47 17.92 12.67
N LYS A 4 13.17 17.58 12.59
CA LYS A 4 12.46 17.48 11.30
C LYS A 4 12.74 18.76 10.51
N LYS A 5 13.32 18.62 9.32
CA LYS A 5 13.53 19.71 8.38
C LYS A 5 12.15 20.32 8.12
N LYS A 6 11.97 21.60 8.41
CA LYS A 6 10.67 22.26 8.23
C LYS A 6 10.33 22.19 6.74
N VAL A 7 9.24 21.50 6.40
CA VAL A 7 8.77 21.40 5.03
C VAL A 7 8.28 22.80 4.63
N SER A 8 8.86 23.37 3.57
CA SER A 8 8.38 24.64 3.03
C SER A 8 7.22 24.33 2.09
N LEU A 9 6.00 24.61 2.54
CA LEU A 9 4.81 24.46 1.72
C LEU A 9 4.56 25.74 0.89
N PRO A 10 3.97 25.62 -0.31
CA PRO A 10 3.67 26.76 -1.16
C PRO A 10 2.53 27.61 -0.57
N ALA A 11 2.47 28.87 -1.00
CA ALA A 11 1.45 29.83 -0.56
C ALA A 11 0.15 29.68 -1.36
N GLN A 12 -0.95 30.21 -0.82
CA GLN A 12 -2.23 30.28 -1.54
C GLN A 12 -2.05 31.01 -2.88
N GLY A 13 -2.57 30.40 -3.94
CA GLY A 13 -2.48 30.92 -5.31
C GLY A 13 -1.22 30.53 -6.06
N ASP A 14 -0.18 30.01 -5.42
CA ASP A 14 1.01 29.53 -6.14
C ASP A 14 0.59 28.48 -7.18
N ALA A 15 1.07 28.66 -8.41
CA ALA A 15 0.75 27.83 -9.55
C ALA A 15 2.01 27.24 -10.19
N PHE A 16 1.92 25.99 -10.60
CA PHE A 16 3.03 25.22 -11.15
C PHE A 16 2.61 24.52 -12.44
N ALA A 17 3.46 24.61 -13.46
CA ALA A 17 3.41 23.68 -14.58
C ALA A 17 4.06 22.36 -14.18
N VAL A 18 3.39 21.27 -14.52
CA VAL A 18 3.75 19.91 -14.11
C VAL A 18 4.14 19.12 -15.35
N PRO A 19 5.39 18.69 -15.50
CA PRO A 19 5.79 17.86 -16.63
C PRO A 19 5.09 16.51 -16.59
N LEU A 20 4.55 16.09 -17.74
CA LEU A 20 3.91 14.80 -17.94
C LEU A 20 4.87 13.83 -18.66
N ASN A 21 4.66 12.53 -18.46
CA ASN A 21 5.54 11.49 -19.01
C ASN A 21 5.57 11.43 -20.55
N ASP A 22 4.63 12.06 -21.23
CA ASP A 22 4.56 12.12 -22.69
C ASP A 22 5.12 13.44 -23.28
N GLY A 23 5.81 14.24 -22.46
CA GLY A 23 6.46 15.48 -22.87
C GLY A 23 5.55 16.71 -22.88
N ARG A 24 4.29 16.59 -22.45
CA ARG A 24 3.37 17.71 -22.26
C ARG A 24 3.42 18.23 -20.82
N TYR A 25 2.59 19.24 -20.53
CA TYR A 25 2.44 19.85 -19.23
C TYR A 25 0.97 19.84 -18.80
N SER A 26 0.71 19.60 -17.51
CA SER A 26 -0.52 20.03 -16.84
C SER A 26 -0.21 21.23 -15.93
N VAL A 27 -1.22 21.76 -15.24
CA VAL A 27 -1.04 22.82 -14.24
C VAL A 27 -1.76 22.46 -12.95
N CYS A 28 -1.13 22.73 -11.81
CA CYS A 28 -1.79 22.71 -10.51
C CYS A 28 -1.64 24.06 -9.80
N ARG A 29 -2.59 24.38 -8.92
CA ARG A 29 -2.54 25.59 -8.08
C ARG A 29 -2.98 25.32 -6.65
N VAL A 30 -2.43 26.10 -5.72
CA VAL A 30 -2.78 26.04 -4.30
C VAL A 30 -4.07 26.83 -4.07
N LEU A 31 -5.14 26.16 -3.64
CA LEU A 31 -6.40 26.78 -3.28
C LEU A 31 -6.38 27.27 -1.82
N LEU A 32 -5.87 26.47 -0.89
CA LEU A 32 -5.76 26.81 0.52
C LEU A 32 -4.35 26.52 1.02
N ASP A 33 -3.79 27.46 1.76
CA ASP A 33 -2.49 27.29 2.40
C ASP A 33 -2.59 26.58 3.76
N ALA A 34 -1.44 26.28 4.37
CA ALA A 34 -1.38 25.64 5.69
C ALA A 34 -1.90 26.52 6.85
N GLY A 35 -2.10 27.82 6.62
CA GLY A 35 -2.65 28.76 7.60
C GLY A 35 -4.18 28.84 7.59
N SER A 36 -4.82 28.28 6.56
CA SER A 36 -6.26 28.35 6.34
C SER A 36 -7.04 27.53 7.39
N GLU A 37 -8.23 27.97 7.79
CA GLU A 37 -9.03 27.30 8.83
C GLU A 37 -9.33 25.82 8.52
N PRO A 38 -9.68 25.44 7.26
CA PRO A 38 -9.84 24.03 6.90
C PRO A 38 -8.55 23.22 7.07
N ALA A 39 -7.38 23.81 6.80
CA ALA A 39 -6.09 23.12 6.94
C ALA A 39 -5.76 22.80 8.40
N LYS A 40 -6.12 23.69 9.34
CA LYS A 40 -5.87 23.50 10.78
C LYS A 40 -6.58 22.29 11.38
N GLN A 41 -7.66 21.82 10.76
CA GLN A 41 -8.40 20.64 11.21
C GLN A 41 -7.54 19.36 11.13
N TRP A 42 -6.54 19.33 10.24
CA TRP A 42 -5.80 18.11 9.89
C TRP A 42 -4.59 17.79 10.78
N LYS A 43 -4.36 18.52 11.87
CA LYS A 43 -3.25 18.34 12.83
C LYS A 43 -1.85 18.22 12.18
N SER A 44 -1.70 18.60 10.92
CA SER A 44 -0.48 18.53 10.11
C SER A 44 -0.45 19.73 9.16
N GLU A 45 0.76 20.23 8.87
CA GLU A 45 0.93 21.29 7.88
C GLU A 45 0.63 20.69 6.49
N CYS A 46 -0.41 21.19 5.84
CA CYS A 46 -0.85 20.74 4.52
C CYS A 46 -1.47 21.88 3.72
N VAL A 47 -1.47 21.74 2.40
CA VAL A 47 -2.07 22.68 1.46
C VAL A 47 -3.13 21.97 0.62
N LEU A 48 -4.20 22.67 0.25
CA LEU A 48 -5.20 22.16 -0.68
C LEU A 48 -4.79 22.55 -2.09
N VAL A 49 -4.53 21.55 -2.94
CA VAL A 49 -4.08 21.75 -4.32
C VAL A 49 -5.15 21.25 -5.27
N ALA A 50 -5.45 22.04 -6.31
CA ALA A 50 -6.33 21.65 -7.40
C ALA A 50 -5.54 21.53 -8.70
N CYS A 51 -5.88 20.50 -9.48
CA CYS A 51 -5.35 20.36 -10.83
C CYS A 51 -6.28 21.05 -11.86
N SER A 52 -5.67 21.72 -12.82
CA SER A 52 -6.37 22.32 -13.95
C SER A 52 -6.84 21.25 -14.93
N ALA A 53 -7.96 21.48 -15.60
CA ALA A 53 -8.42 20.66 -16.72
C ALA A 53 -7.54 20.83 -17.99
N TRP A 54 -6.58 21.76 -17.95
CA TRP A 54 -5.71 22.09 -19.07
C TRP A 54 -4.52 21.13 -19.20
N ILE A 55 -4.19 20.78 -20.45
CA ILE A 55 -2.93 20.14 -20.85
C ILE A 55 -2.42 20.80 -22.13
N GLY A 56 -1.11 21.05 -22.22
CA GLY A 56 -0.48 21.63 -23.41
C GLY A 56 0.96 21.17 -23.63
N SER A 57 1.50 21.46 -24.82
CA SER A 57 2.88 21.11 -25.21
C SER A 57 3.93 22.13 -24.77
N GLU A 58 3.51 23.28 -24.25
CA GLU A 58 4.38 24.37 -23.81
C GLU A 58 4.00 24.81 -22.41
N ILE A 59 4.94 25.40 -21.66
CA ILE A 59 4.66 25.92 -20.32
C ILE A 59 3.74 27.15 -20.47
N PRO A 60 2.54 27.15 -19.85
CA PRO A 60 1.57 28.22 -20.04
C PRO A 60 1.91 29.44 -19.17
N ASN A 61 1.30 30.58 -19.50
CA ASN A 61 1.31 31.77 -18.65
C ASN A 61 0.21 31.66 -17.57
N ALA A 62 0.49 32.04 -16.32
CA ALA A 62 -0.50 32.02 -15.23
C ALA A 62 -1.76 32.87 -15.49
N ASP A 63 -1.68 33.87 -16.36
CA ASP A 63 -2.83 34.70 -16.75
C ASP A 63 -3.77 34.02 -17.75
N ASP A 64 -3.41 32.84 -18.28
CA ASP A 64 -4.26 32.11 -19.22
C ASP A 64 -5.56 31.61 -18.55
N PRO A 65 -6.74 32.10 -18.98
CA PRO A 65 -8.02 31.70 -18.39
C PRO A 65 -8.31 30.21 -18.56
N ALA A 66 -7.69 29.53 -19.54
CA ALA A 66 -7.85 28.10 -19.74
C ALA A 66 -7.30 27.26 -18.57
N LEU A 67 -6.44 27.85 -17.72
CA LEU A 67 -5.93 27.18 -16.52
C LEU A 67 -6.96 27.11 -15.39
N ARG A 68 -8.03 27.92 -15.43
CA ARG A 68 -9.01 28.07 -14.34
C ARG A 68 -9.91 26.86 -14.11
N PRO A 69 -10.46 26.16 -15.11
CA PRO A 69 -11.32 25.01 -14.84
C PRO A 69 -10.57 23.92 -14.05
N ILE A 70 -11.20 23.40 -12.99
CA ILE A 70 -10.65 22.27 -12.21
C ILE A 70 -10.93 20.97 -12.97
N LEU A 71 -9.93 20.09 -13.03
CA LEU A 71 -10.05 18.77 -13.64
C LEU A 71 -11.11 17.92 -12.92
N HIS A 72 -12.00 17.30 -13.70
CA HIS A 72 -12.96 16.32 -13.21
C HIS A 72 -12.58 14.95 -13.75
N LEU A 73 -12.35 14.00 -12.85
CA LEU A 73 -11.94 12.65 -13.20
C LEU A 73 -13.17 11.81 -13.53
N THR A 74 -13.20 11.32 -14.76
CA THR A 74 -14.20 10.39 -15.31
C THR A 74 -13.58 9.08 -15.81
N HIS A 75 -12.26 8.95 -15.71
CA HIS A 75 -11.58 7.71 -16.08
C HIS A 75 -11.89 6.58 -15.10
N HIS A 76 -12.03 5.36 -15.61
CA HIS A 76 -12.29 4.18 -14.77
C HIS A 76 -13.51 4.38 -13.84
N SER A 77 -13.32 4.18 -12.53
CA SER A 77 -14.36 4.31 -11.49
C SER A 77 -14.45 5.72 -10.90
N TRP A 78 -13.76 6.70 -11.47
CA TRP A 78 -13.87 8.08 -11.02
C TRP A 78 -15.18 8.67 -11.54
N SER A 79 -16.13 8.96 -10.65
CA SER A 79 -17.49 9.39 -10.99
C SER A 79 -17.63 10.91 -11.08
N GLY A 80 -16.77 11.56 -11.87
CA GLY A 80 -16.75 13.02 -12.03
C GLY A 80 -16.16 13.78 -10.84
N LYS A 81 -15.33 13.12 -10.02
CA LYS A 81 -14.72 13.73 -8.83
C LYS A 81 -13.71 14.80 -9.25
N ARG A 82 -13.73 15.94 -8.58
CA ARG A 82 -12.74 17.01 -8.77
C ARG A 82 -11.37 16.55 -8.28
N GLU A 83 -10.32 16.79 -9.08
CA GLU A 83 -8.94 16.50 -8.69
C GLU A 83 -8.42 17.60 -7.75
N VAL A 84 -8.78 17.48 -6.48
CA VAL A 84 -8.43 18.39 -5.40
C VAL A 84 -7.99 17.59 -4.17
N LEU A 85 -6.75 17.77 -3.74
CA LEU A 85 -6.09 16.94 -2.72
C LEU A 85 -5.40 17.81 -1.66
N TRP A 86 -5.44 17.36 -0.41
CA TRP A 86 -4.54 17.82 0.64
C TRP A 86 -3.17 17.18 0.48
N ILE A 87 -2.13 18.01 0.49
CA ILE A 87 -0.73 17.58 0.32
C ILE A 87 0.13 18.21 1.43
N SER A 88 0.94 17.39 2.10
CA SER A 88 1.80 17.81 3.23
C SER A 88 3.30 17.78 2.90
N ASP A 89 3.68 17.29 1.72
CA ASP A 89 5.07 17.23 1.26
C ASP A 89 5.49 18.53 0.56
N SER A 90 6.81 18.76 0.46
CA SER A 90 7.36 19.85 -0.34
C SER A 90 7.10 19.64 -1.83
N VAL A 91 6.90 20.74 -2.56
CA VAL A 91 6.81 20.72 -4.03
C VAL A 91 8.07 20.06 -4.61
N PRO A 92 7.95 19.04 -5.50
CA PRO A 92 9.10 18.40 -6.10
C PRO A 92 9.86 19.34 -7.04
N ASP A 93 11.19 19.17 -7.12
CA ASP A 93 12.09 20.04 -7.91
C ASP A 93 11.73 20.14 -9.41
N GLY A 94 10.99 19.16 -9.95
CA GLY A 94 10.56 19.14 -11.35
C GLY A 94 9.31 19.99 -11.65
N PHE A 95 8.62 20.51 -10.63
CA PHE A 95 7.47 21.40 -10.82
C PHE A 95 7.97 22.82 -11.10
N ILE A 96 7.47 23.42 -12.18
CA ILE A 96 7.96 24.70 -12.68
C ILE A 96 7.02 25.81 -12.20
N PRO A 97 7.47 26.76 -11.36
CA PRO A 97 6.62 27.86 -10.94
C PRO A 97 6.27 28.76 -12.13
N ILE A 98 4.97 29.01 -12.35
CA ILE A 98 4.49 29.84 -13.47
C ILE A 98 3.86 31.16 -13.00
N GLY A 99 3.79 31.40 -11.70
CA GLY A 99 3.24 32.61 -11.10
C GLY A 99 2.15 32.29 -10.08
N SER A 100 1.18 33.19 -9.97
CA SER A 100 0.07 33.05 -9.04
C SER A 100 -1.27 33.07 -9.78
N ILE A 101 -2.12 32.10 -9.48
CA ILE A 101 -3.50 32.00 -9.93
C ILE A 101 -4.39 32.00 -8.67
N PRO A 102 -4.80 33.19 -8.18
CA PRO A 102 -5.50 33.29 -6.90
C PRO A 102 -6.84 32.54 -6.92
N PRO A 103 -7.19 31.78 -5.87
CA PRO A 103 -8.48 31.08 -5.81
C PRO A 103 -9.64 32.07 -5.74
N THR A 104 -10.70 31.75 -6.46
CA THR A 104 -12.01 32.41 -6.36
C THR A 104 -12.67 32.14 -5.00
N PRO A 105 -13.67 32.95 -4.58
CA PRO A 105 -14.44 32.66 -3.38
C PRO A 105 -15.03 31.24 -3.37
N GLU A 106 -15.57 30.79 -4.51
CA GLU A 106 -16.17 29.46 -4.66
C GLU A 106 -15.13 28.34 -4.49
N GLU A 107 -13.90 28.56 -4.96
CA GLU A 107 -12.80 27.59 -4.80
C GLU A 107 -12.30 27.49 -3.36
N LYS A 108 -12.41 28.57 -2.57
CA LYS A 108 -12.04 28.55 -1.14
C LYS A 108 -13.00 27.73 -0.28
N GLU A 109 -14.23 27.58 -0.73
CA GLU A 109 -15.27 26.77 -0.07
C GLU A 109 -15.25 25.29 -0.53
N ILE A 110 -14.27 24.87 -1.34
CA ILE A 110 -14.16 23.47 -1.76
C ILE A 110 -13.74 22.60 -0.58
N GLU A 111 -14.65 21.73 -0.17
CA GLU A 111 -14.35 20.66 0.77
C GLU A 111 -13.68 19.47 0.06
N SER A 112 -12.58 18.97 0.62
CA SER A 112 -11.95 17.71 0.22
C SER A 112 -11.53 16.94 1.46
N ALA A 113 -11.92 15.68 1.52
CA ALA A 113 -11.43 14.70 2.50
C ALA A 113 -10.32 13.81 1.92
N SER A 114 -9.79 14.17 0.74
CA SER A 114 -8.80 13.36 0.02
C SER A 114 -7.40 13.88 0.27
N PHE A 115 -6.49 12.97 0.63
CA PHE A 115 -5.07 13.22 0.77
C PHE A 115 -4.31 12.56 -0.36
N GLY A 116 -3.18 13.13 -0.75
CA GLY A 116 -2.30 12.55 -1.74
C GLY A 116 -0.93 13.21 -1.75
N GLY A 117 -0.17 12.90 -2.78
CA GLY A 117 1.13 13.51 -3.03
C GLY A 117 1.14 14.32 -4.32
N TRP A 118 2.15 15.17 -4.48
CA TRP A 118 2.41 15.92 -5.71
C TRP A 118 2.40 15.06 -6.99
N PRO A 119 2.88 13.80 -7.03
CA PRO A 119 2.80 12.98 -8.24
C PRO A 119 1.40 12.81 -8.83
N SER A 120 0.34 12.90 -8.03
CA SER A 120 -1.06 12.86 -8.53
C SER A 120 -1.35 13.98 -9.53
N MET A 121 -0.71 15.15 -9.37
CA MET A 121 -0.87 16.31 -10.27
C MET A 121 -0.28 16.07 -11.67
N ALA A 122 0.55 15.04 -11.85
CA ALA A 122 1.02 14.59 -13.15
C ALA A 122 0.22 13.37 -13.67
N ILE A 123 -0.07 12.42 -12.77
CA ILE A 123 -0.71 11.15 -13.13
C ILE A 123 -2.16 11.36 -13.56
N GLN A 124 -2.97 12.04 -12.76
CA GLN A 124 -4.41 12.13 -13.00
C GLN A 124 -4.77 12.95 -14.24
N PRO A 125 -4.12 14.10 -14.54
CA PRO A 125 -4.39 14.83 -15.78
C PRO A 125 -4.06 14.00 -17.02
N LEU A 126 -2.90 13.33 -17.03
CA LEU A 126 -2.54 12.49 -18.17
C LEU A 126 -3.49 11.30 -18.32
N ALA A 127 -3.85 10.63 -17.21
CA ALA A 127 -4.81 9.53 -17.22
C ALA A 127 -6.18 9.98 -17.76
N GLN A 128 -6.69 11.11 -17.27
CA GLN A 128 -7.95 11.68 -17.74
C GLN A 128 -7.88 12.07 -19.22
N TRP A 129 -6.80 12.73 -19.66
CA TRP A 129 -6.64 13.08 -21.06
C TRP A 129 -6.60 11.85 -21.97
N ARG A 130 -5.86 10.80 -21.58
CA ARG A 130 -5.82 9.55 -22.33
C ARG A 130 -7.20 8.89 -22.36
N TRP A 131 -7.95 8.98 -21.27
CA TRP A 131 -9.32 8.46 -21.22
C TRP A 131 -10.29 9.19 -22.17
N ASP A 132 -10.07 10.49 -22.38
CA ASP A 132 -10.92 11.30 -23.25
C ASP A 132 -10.49 11.23 -24.73
N ASN A 133 -9.22 10.97 -25.02
CA ASN A 133 -8.64 11.07 -26.37
C ASN A 133 -8.13 9.74 -26.94
N ASP A 134 -7.83 8.76 -26.11
CA ASP A 134 -7.17 7.49 -26.45
C ASP A 134 -7.72 6.31 -25.64
N ARG A 135 -9.03 6.33 -25.36
CA ARG A 135 -9.68 5.37 -24.46
C ARG A 135 -9.45 3.91 -24.86
N SER A 136 -9.47 3.61 -26.16
CA SER A 136 -9.27 2.24 -26.64
C SER A 136 -7.90 1.68 -26.25
N SER A 137 -6.84 2.50 -26.30
CA SER A 137 -5.50 2.06 -25.93
C SER A 137 -5.37 1.90 -24.42
N VAL A 138 -5.99 2.79 -23.63
CA VAL A 138 -6.05 2.64 -22.16
C VAL A 138 -6.69 1.31 -21.77
N LEU A 139 -7.87 1.00 -22.34
CA LEU A 139 -8.56 -0.26 -22.03
C LEU A 139 -7.75 -1.49 -22.47
N ALA A 140 -7.08 -1.44 -23.62
CA ALA A 140 -6.24 -2.53 -24.08
C ALA A 140 -5.01 -2.75 -23.16
N GLU A 141 -4.38 -1.68 -22.67
CA GLU A 141 -3.29 -1.76 -21.70
C GLU A 141 -3.77 -2.34 -20.35
N ASP A 142 -4.95 -1.95 -19.89
CA ASP A 142 -5.53 -2.46 -18.64
C ASP A 142 -5.87 -3.95 -18.75
N GLU A 143 -6.41 -4.40 -19.87
CA GLU A 143 -6.63 -5.83 -20.12
C GLU A 143 -5.33 -6.63 -20.14
N ILE A 144 -4.24 -6.07 -20.67
CA ILE A 144 -2.92 -6.71 -20.66
C ILE A 144 -2.40 -6.80 -19.23
N LYS A 145 -2.45 -5.71 -18.46
CA LYS A 145 -2.02 -5.69 -17.06
C LYS A 145 -2.84 -6.66 -16.21
N GLU A 146 -4.15 -6.71 -16.40
CA GLU A 146 -5.01 -7.65 -15.69
C GLU A 146 -4.63 -9.10 -16.00
N LYS A 147 -4.37 -9.43 -17.27
CA LYS A 147 -3.89 -10.76 -17.67
C LYS A 147 -2.53 -11.07 -17.05
N GLU A 148 -1.59 -10.13 -17.04
CA GLU A 148 -0.27 -10.28 -16.43
C GLU A 148 -0.37 -10.47 -14.91
N GLU A 149 -1.23 -9.70 -14.22
CA GLU A 149 -1.47 -9.86 -12.80
C GLU A 149 -2.11 -11.20 -12.48
N VAL A 150 -3.12 -11.62 -13.24
CA VAL A 150 -3.75 -12.93 -13.09
C VAL A 150 -2.73 -14.04 -13.32
N GLN A 151 -1.91 -13.94 -14.37
CA GLN A 151 -0.85 -14.91 -14.65
C GLN A 151 0.22 -14.94 -13.56
N LYS A 152 0.62 -13.77 -13.03
CA LYS A 152 1.54 -13.66 -11.90
C LYS A 152 0.97 -14.29 -10.64
N ARG A 153 -0.31 -14.00 -10.31
CA ARG A 153 -1.00 -14.62 -9.17
C ARG A 153 -1.12 -16.14 -9.33
N GLN A 154 -1.47 -16.61 -10.53
CA GLN A 154 -1.52 -18.04 -10.84
C GLN A 154 -0.14 -18.69 -10.72
N GLY A 155 0.91 -18.06 -11.25
CA GLY A 155 2.29 -18.54 -11.12
C GLY A 155 2.75 -18.61 -9.67
N THR A 156 2.53 -17.56 -8.87
CA THR A 156 2.83 -17.57 -7.43
C THR A 156 2.07 -18.68 -6.72
N ARG A 157 0.77 -18.86 -7.02
CA ARG A 157 -0.05 -19.92 -6.43
C ARG A 157 0.44 -21.32 -6.83
N GLN A 158 0.85 -21.52 -8.08
CA GLN A 158 1.38 -22.79 -8.55
C GLN A 158 2.70 -23.12 -7.86
N VAL A 159 3.66 -22.18 -7.84
CA VAL A 159 4.95 -22.35 -7.16
C VAL A 159 4.75 -22.65 -5.67
N ARG A 160 3.81 -21.93 -5.02
CA ARG A 160 3.46 -22.20 -3.62
C ARG A 160 2.85 -23.59 -3.43
N GLY A 161 1.94 -24.01 -4.31
CA GLY A 161 1.34 -25.35 -4.27
C GLY A 161 2.36 -26.47 -4.47
N GLU A 162 3.29 -26.31 -5.42
CA GLU A 162 4.40 -27.25 -5.64
C GLU A 162 5.34 -27.31 -4.44
N TYR A 163 5.65 -26.17 -3.83
CA TYR A 163 6.42 -26.10 -2.59
C TYR A 163 5.71 -26.87 -1.45
N LEU A 164 4.43 -26.56 -1.20
CA LEU A 164 3.64 -27.20 -0.14
C LEU A 164 3.41 -28.70 -0.38
N ALA A 165 3.39 -29.17 -1.63
CA ALA A 165 3.25 -30.58 -1.94
C ALA A 165 4.52 -31.41 -1.65
N ASN A 166 5.69 -30.76 -1.63
CA ASN A 166 6.98 -31.44 -1.49
C ASN A 166 7.68 -31.19 -0.15
N ILE A 167 7.25 -30.17 0.61
CA ILE A 167 7.86 -29.82 1.90
C ILE A 167 7.73 -30.96 2.91
N THR A 168 8.81 -31.27 3.62
CA THR A 168 8.83 -32.30 4.68
C THR A 168 9.17 -31.71 6.05
N LEU A 169 8.84 -32.46 7.11
CA LEU A 169 9.19 -32.05 8.47
C LEU A 169 10.72 -32.00 8.66
N GLU A 170 11.47 -32.88 8.00
CA GLU A 170 12.93 -32.91 8.03
C GLU A 170 13.56 -31.67 7.39
N GLU A 171 12.98 -31.16 6.30
CA GLU A 171 13.40 -29.90 5.68
C GLU A 171 13.09 -28.71 6.59
N LEU A 172 11.88 -28.68 7.15
CA LEU A 172 11.46 -27.63 8.09
C LEU A 172 12.30 -27.62 9.37
N ARG A 173 12.78 -28.78 9.85
CA ARG A 173 13.63 -28.87 11.05
C ARG A 173 14.93 -28.06 10.91
N ASN A 174 15.46 -27.96 9.70
CA ASN A 174 16.72 -27.25 9.44
C ASN A 174 16.49 -25.80 8.96
N ARG A 175 15.24 -25.35 8.90
CA ARG A 175 14.87 -24.03 8.37
C ARG A 175 15.09 -22.94 9.40
N LEU A 176 15.56 -21.79 8.94
CA LEU A 176 15.47 -20.54 9.69
C LEU A 176 14.10 -19.91 9.45
N PHE A 177 13.19 -20.05 10.41
CA PHE A 177 11.88 -19.39 10.37
C PHE A 177 12.03 -17.86 10.46
N PHE A 178 11.18 -17.14 9.73
CA PHE A 178 11.12 -15.67 9.74
C PHE A 178 12.47 -14.98 9.44
N PRO A 179 13.13 -15.29 8.32
CA PRO A 179 14.45 -14.73 8.02
C PRO A 179 14.44 -13.22 7.77
N ARG A 180 13.26 -12.66 7.44
CA ARG A 180 13.07 -11.22 7.17
C ARG A 180 12.78 -10.39 8.40
N TRP A 181 12.56 -11.01 9.57
CA TRP A 181 12.37 -10.28 10.82
C TRP A 181 13.74 -9.86 11.36
N ASP A 182 14.11 -8.60 11.15
CA ASP A 182 15.42 -8.04 11.50
C ASP A 182 15.33 -6.84 12.47
N GLU A 183 14.59 -5.80 12.09
CA GLU A 183 14.35 -4.58 12.88
C GLU A 183 13.06 -4.67 13.69
N TYR A 184 12.05 -5.33 13.13
CA TYR A 184 10.77 -5.63 13.75
C TYR A 184 10.40 -7.08 13.42
N PRO A 185 9.77 -7.85 14.34
CA PRO A 185 9.42 -7.52 15.74
C PRO A 185 10.62 -7.38 16.70
N PRO A 186 10.41 -7.02 17.99
CA PRO A 186 11.47 -7.00 18.98
C PRO A 186 12.26 -8.33 19.01
N LYS A 187 13.59 -8.27 19.17
CA LYS A 187 14.47 -9.46 19.14
C LYS A 187 14.05 -10.60 20.08
N LYS A 188 13.36 -10.29 21.18
CA LYS A 188 12.80 -11.30 22.09
C LYS A 188 11.64 -12.06 21.44
N ALA A 189 10.72 -11.34 20.78
CA ALA A 189 9.61 -11.90 20.03
C ALA A 189 10.09 -12.76 18.85
N ILE A 190 11.10 -12.30 18.09
CA ILE A 190 11.71 -13.09 17.00
C ILE A 190 12.24 -14.43 17.52
N ARG A 191 12.99 -14.42 18.64
CA ARG A 191 13.53 -15.66 19.23
C ARG A 191 12.44 -16.58 19.75
N ALA A 192 11.39 -16.03 20.38
CA ALA A 192 10.26 -16.81 20.88
C ALA A 192 9.50 -17.47 19.71
N SER A 193 9.17 -16.70 18.67
CA SER A 193 8.46 -17.17 17.48
C SER A 193 9.22 -18.27 16.74
N ARG A 194 10.53 -18.10 16.51
CA ARG A 194 11.38 -19.14 15.91
C ARG A 194 11.41 -20.41 16.76
N ARG A 195 11.43 -20.27 18.09
CA ARG A 195 11.41 -21.41 19.00
C ARG A 195 10.07 -22.14 18.97
N ILE A 196 8.94 -21.43 18.91
CA ILE A 196 7.61 -22.03 18.76
C ILE A 196 7.59 -22.91 17.51
N MET A 197 7.91 -22.35 16.34
CA MET A 197 7.92 -23.10 15.07
C MET A 197 8.86 -24.31 15.11
N SER A 198 10.10 -24.13 15.57
CA SER A 198 11.09 -25.21 15.63
C SER A 198 10.65 -26.33 16.58
N ASN A 199 10.07 -25.98 17.74
CA ASN A 199 9.57 -26.96 18.70
C ASN A 199 8.34 -27.69 18.18
N THR A 200 7.45 -27.02 17.45
CA THR A 200 6.28 -27.65 16.82
C THR A 200 6.72 -28.68 15.79
N VAL A 201 7.66 -28.32 14.91
CA VAL A 201 8.23 -29.26 13.93
C VAL A 201 8.88 -30.46 14.63
N GLN A 202 9.68 -30.23 15.67
CA GLN A 202 10.32 -31.33 16.40
C GLN A 202 9.31 -32.26 17.07
N GLN A 203 8.27 -31.71 17.71
CA GLN A 203 7.19 -32.50 18.31
C GLN A 203 6.45 -33.36 17.28
N LEU A 204 6.21 -32.83 16.08
CA LEU A 204 5.57 -33.60 14.99
C LEU A 204 6.49 -34.70 14.44
N ILE A 205 7.81 -34.45 14.36
CA ILE A 205 8.79 -35.48 13.99
C ILE A 205 8.81 -36.60 15.02
N ASP A 206 8.87 -36.25 16.31
CA ASP A 206 8.93 -37.22 17.41
C ASP A 206 7.65 -38.05 17.51
N LEU A 207 6.49 -37.43 17.23
CA LEU A 207 5.20 -38.10 17.17
C LEU A 207 5.09 -39.06 15.98
N GLY A 208 5.64 -38.66 14.81
CA GLY A 208 5.66 -39.43 13.58
C GLY A 208 4.35 -39.36 12.77
N LEU A 209 4.46 -39.45 11.45
CA LEU A 209 3.32 -39.29 10.52
C LEU A 209 2.25 -40.39 10.60
N ALA A 210 2.56 -41.52 11.25
CA ALA A 210 1.62 -42.61 11.46
C ALA A 210 0.70 -42.39 12.68
N ALA A 211 0.97 -41.38 13.50
CA ALA A 211 0.15 -41.05 14.65
C ALA A 211 -1.26 -40.59 14.22
N PRO A 212 -2.26 -40.70 15.13
CA PRO A 212 -3.60 -40.19 14.88
C PRO A 212 -3.61 -38.74 14.43
N GLU A 213 -4.51 -38.42 13.50
CA GLU A 213 -4.73 -37.04 13.04
C GLU A 213 -5.03 -36.08 14.19
N SER A 214 -5.82 -36.52 15.19
CA SER A 214 -6.14 -35.74 16.39
C SER A 214 -4.89 -35.27 17.15
N ASP A 215 -3.87 -36.12 17.24
CA ASP A 215 -2.68 -35.83 18.04
C ASP A 215 -1.78 -34.82 17.32
N ARG A 216 -1.67 -34.95 15.99
CA ARG A 216 -1.02 -33.94 15.14
C ARG A 216 -1.76 -32.60 15.19
N MET A 217 -3.10 -32.63 15.12
CA MET A 217 -3.94 -31.44 15.20
C MET A 217 -3.76 -30.72 16.54
N ALA A 218 -3.67 -31.45 17.64
CA ALA A 218 -3.42 -30.88 18.96
C ALA A 218 -2.08 -30.14 19.04
N ILE A 219 -1.01 -30.70 18.45
CA ILE A 219 0.31 -30.03 18.38
C ILE A 219 0.24 -28.75 17.53
N LEU A 220 -0.48 -28.80 16.40
CA LEU A 220 -0.69 -27.64 15.54
C LEU A 220 -1.49 -26.54 16.25
N GLN A 221 -2.54 -26.91 16.99
CA GLN A 221 -3.34 -25.95 17.76
C GLN A 221 -2.51 -25.30 18.87
N ASP A 222 -1.76 -26.08 19.65
CA ASP A 222 -0.83 -25.58 20.68
C ASP A 222 0.22 -24.62 20.08
N CYS A 223 0.64 -24.82 18.82
CA CYS A 223 1.52 -23.87 18.13
C CYS A 223 0.88 -22.47 18.03
N ILE A 224 -0.38 -22.38 17.57
CA ILE A 224 -1.09 -21.11 17.43
C ILE A 224 -1.43 -20.50 18.79
N GLU A 225 -1.85 -21.32 19.76
CA GLU A 225 -2.12 -20.85 21.13
C GLU A 225 -0.87 -20.23 21.78
N ARG A 226 0.32 -20.79 21.51
CA ARG A 226 1.59 -20.18 21.93
C ARG A 226 1.87 -18.85 21.24
N PHE A 227 1.49 -18.69 19.98
CA PHE A 227 1.55 -17.38 19.30
C PHE A 227 0.60 -16.36 19.93
N ASN A 228 -0.65 -16.75 20.22
CA ASN A 228 -1.61 -15.89 20.94
C ASN A 228 -1.05 -15.44 22.29
N ALA A 229 -0.43 -16.37 23.03
CA ALA A 229 0.18 -16.05 24.32
C ALA A 229 1.35 -15.05 24.20
N ILE A 230 2.30 -15.28 23.30
CA ILE A 230 3.45 -14.38 23.17
C ILE A 230 3.08 -13.02 22.58
N ASP A 231 2.05 -12.94 21.76
CA ASP A 231 1.53 -11.67 21.25
C ASP A 231 0.98 -10.81 22.39
N CYS A 232 0.11 -11.40 23.22
CA CYS A 232 -0.44 -10.76 24.41
C CYS A 232 0.65 -10.36 25.42
N GLU A 233 1.64 -11.22 25.64
CA GLU A 233 2.76 -10.94 26.57
C GLU A 233 3.72 -9.85 26.08
N MET A 234 3.79 -9.60 24.78
CA MET A 234 4.80 -8.73 24.16
C MET A 234 4.20 -7.53 23.44
N GLU A 235 3.13 -6.99 23.99
CA GLU A 235 2.49 -5.73 23.55
C GLU A 235 1.86 -5.80 22.15
N HIS A 236 1.28 -6.94 21.77
CA HIS A 236 0.57 -7.13 20.50
C HIS A 236 1.43 -6.81 19.27
N PHE A 237 2.57 -7.48 19.16
CA PHE A 237 3.55 -7.23 18.10
C PHE A 237 3.14 -7.84 16.75
N ILE A 238 2.21 -8.80 16.73
CA ILE A 238 1.82 -9.47 15.49
C ILE A 238 0.90 -8.53 14.71
N GLU A 239 1.49 -7.83 13.73
CA GLU A 239 0.74 -7.01 12.79
C GLU A 239 0.50 -7.76 11.48
N THR A 240 0.24 -7.03 10.39
CA THR A 240 -0.14 -7.62 9.11
C THR A 240 0.99 -8.48 8.51
N VAL A 241 2.24 -8.01 8.57
CA VAL A 241 3.39 -8.72 8.00
C VAL A 241 3.71 -9.97 8.82
N GLU A 242 3.76 -9.84 10.14
CA GLU A 242 4.06 -10.96 11.04
C GLU A 242 2.99 -12.03 10.96
N ARG A 243 1.72 -11.64 10.88
CA ARG A 243 0.60 -12.55 10.66
C ARG A 243 0.80 -13.38 9.41
N GLU A 244 1.05 -12.73 8.28
CA GLU A 244 1.19 -13.40 7.00
C GLU A 244 2.35 -14.39 7.04
N ASP A 245 3.50 -13.97 7.59
CA ASP A 245 4.66 -14.85 7.75
C ASP A 245 4.38 -16.05 8.67
N ILE A 246 3.70 -15.84 9.81
CA ILE A 246 3.33 -16.94 10.74
C ILE A 246 2.40 -17.93 10.05
N CYS A 247 1.33 -17.44 9.40
CA CYS A 247 0.36 -18.29 8.71
C CYS A 247 1.02 -19.06 7.56
N GLU A 248 1.90 -18.44 6.79
CA GLU A 248 2.61 -19.10 5.69
C GLU A 248 3.53 -20.22 6.18
N GLU A 249 4.30 -20.00 7.25
CA GLU A 249 5.18 -21.03 7.81
C GLU A 249 4.37 -22.13 8.51
N PHE A 250 3.28 -21.78 9.17
CA PHE A 250 2.36 -22.73 9.80
C PHE A 250 1.69 -23.65 8.76
N GLU A 251 1.19 -23.10 7.66
CA GLU A 251 0.61 -23.88 6.56
C GLU A 251 1.62 -24.91 6.01
N ALA A 252 2.89 -24.52 5.88
CA ALA A 252 3.93 -25.45 5.45
C ALA A 252 4.11 -26.62 6.44
N ILE A 253 3.99 -26.38 7.75
CA ILE A 253 4.02 -27.43 8.77
C ILE A 253 2.78 -28.34 8.66
N VAL A 254 1.58 -27.78 8.46
CA VAL A 254 0.33 -28.54 8.26
C VAL A 254 0.45 -29.50 7.06
N HIS A 255 0.99 -29.01 5.95
CA HIS A 255 1.24 -29.82 4.77
C HIS A 255 2.29 -30.91 5.03
N ALA A 256 3.42 -30.54 5.63
CA ALA A 256 4.52 -31.47 5.92
C ALA A 256 4.11 -32.60 6.88
N CYS A 257 3.14 -32.37 7.77
CA CYS A 257 2.64 -33.40 8.69
C CYS A 257 1.49 -34.25 8.12
N GLY A 258 1.13 -34.05 6.85
CA GLY A 258 0.14 -34.84 6.12
C GLY A 258 -1.30 -34.36 6.26
N LEU A 259 -1.53 -33.15 6.77
CA LEU A 259 -2.86 -32.57 7.02
C LEU A 259 -3.29 -31.56 5.95
N CYS A 260 -2.76 -31.68 4.73
CA CYS A 260 -3.00 -30.78 3.59
C CYS A 260 -4.47 -30.64 3.13
N ALA A 261 -5.38 -31.49 3.61
CA ALA A 261 -6.82 -31.34 3.35
C ALA A 261 -7.48 -30.26 4.24
N HIS A 262 -6.80 -29.86 5.32
CA HIS A 262 -7.26 -28.81 6.23
C HIS A 262 -6.70 -27.46 5.80
N VAL A 263 -7.60 -26.52 5.56
CA VAL A 263 -7.27 -25.14 5.16
C VAL A 263 -7.59 -24.18 6.30
N ASP A 264 -6.87 -23.06 6.33
CA ASP A 264 -7.15 -21.92 7.21
C ASP A 264 -7.18 -22.26 8.71
N LEU A 265 -6.44 -23.30 9.14
CA LEU A 265 -6.39 -23.72 10.55
C LEU A 265 -5.87 -22.61 11.47
N ALA A 266 -4.87 -21.83 11.03
CA ALA A 266 -4.35 -20.70 11.79
C ALA A 266 -5.44 -19.64 12.04
N ASP A 267 -6.26 -19.33 11.03
CA ASP A 267 -7.36 -18.35 11.14
C ASP A 267 -8.46 -18.79 12.10
N GLN A 268 -8.64 -20.10 12.28
CA GLN A 268 -9.63 -20.65 13.21
C GLN A 268 -9.22 -20.54 14.67
N TRP A 269 -7.92 -20.43 14.96
CA TRP A 269 -7.39 -20.52 16.32
C TRP A 269 -6.65 -19.27 16.80
N ARG A 270 -6.28 -18.35 15.89
CA ARG A 270 -5.57 -17.12 16.27
C ARG A 270 -6.51 -16.09 16.91
N ASP A 271 -5.95 -15.33 17.85
CA ASP A 271 -6.63 -14.20 18.51
C ASP A 271 -6.09 -12.82 18.07
N TRP A 272 -4.98 -12.80 17.34
CA TRP A 272 -4.28 -11.62 16.80
C TRP A 272 -4.59 -11.39 15.33
#